data_AF-A0A9D3Y839-F1
#
_entry.id   AF-A0A9D3Y839-F1
#
_cell.length_a   1.000
_cell.length_b   1.000
_cell.length_c   1.000
_cell.angle_alpha   90.00
_cell.angle_beta   90.00
_cell.angle_gamma   90.00
#
_symmetry.space_group_name_H-M   'P 1'
#
loop_
_entity.id
_entity.type
_entity.pdbx_description
1 polymer ?
#
loop_
_entity_poly.entity_id
_entity_poly.type
_entity_poly.pdbx_seq_one_letter_code
_entity_poly.pdbx_strand_id
1 'polypeptide(L)'
;MWTASGTATFVITLHNIAKYSAILEPIRQALQSVQLDMIGVKKRVDNLTSMFTDHLENADSIFAEYIFGPALKTAEDMDVTMAIPRQCGRQVHRANVGGTSEEYYRGTIYIPCMDSLIQSLGSRFS
;
A
#
# COMPACT_ATOMS: atom_id res chain seq x y z
N MET A 1 -19.65 9.09 17.67
CA MET A 1 -19.06 9.97 16.63
C MET A 1 -18.00 9.16 15.93
N TRP A 2 -18.24 8.68 14.71
CA TRP A 2 -17.27 7.85 13.98
C TRP A 2 -16.17 8.78 13.46
N THR A 3 -15.01 8.81 14.12
CA THR A 3 -13.85 9.56 13.61
C THR A 3 -13.26 8.79 12.42
N ALA A 4 -12.72 9.51 11.43
CA ALA A 4 -12.12 8.89 10.24
C ALA A 4 -11.01 7.88 10.59
N SER A 5 -10.34 8.07 11.72
CA SER A 5 -9.29 7.21 12.28
C SER A 5 -9.78 5.84 12.75
N GLY A 6 -11.08 5.67 13.04
CA GLY A 6 -11.67 4.42 13.54
C GLY A 6 -12.25 3.52 12.44
N THR A 7 -11.82 3.69 11.19
CA THR A 7 -12.33 2.90 10.06
C THR A 7 -11.30 1.86 9.62
N ALA A 8 -11.74 0.65 9.27
CA ALA A 8 -10.87 -0.39 8.74
C ALA A 8 -10.10 0.07 7.49
N THR A 9 -10.71 0.91 6.65
CA THR A 9 -10.04 1.56 5.53
C THR A 9 -8.84 2.40 5.97
N PHE A 10 -8.97 3.21 7.02
CA PHE A 10 -7.87 4.01 7.55
C PHE A 10 -6.73 3.13 8.11
N VAL A 11 -7.06 2.09 8.86
CA VAL A 11 -6.04 1.19 9.43
C VAL A 11 -5.23 0.50 8.32
N ILE A 12 -5.91 -0.01 7.27
CA ILE A 12 -5.23 -0.64 6.13
C ILE A 12 -4.38 0.37 5.35
N THR A 13 -4.91 1.55 5.02
CA THR A 13 -4.14 2.56 4.28
C THR A 13 -2.93 3.02 5.07
N LEU A 14 -3.06 3.19 6.38
CA LEU A 14 -1.95 3.58 7.25
C LEU A 14 -0.83 2.53 7.22
N HIS A 15 -1.15 1.24 7.36
CA HIS A 15 -0.15 0.17 7.29
C HIS A 15 0.53 0.09 5.93
N ASN A 16 -0.25 0.24 4.85
CA ASN A 16 0.27 0.25 3.50
C ASN A 16 1.28 1.41 3.29
N ILE A 17 0.88 2.64 3.64
CA ILE A 17 1.75 3.81 3.54
C ILE A 17 2.99 3.66 4.42
N ALA A 18 2.84 3.21 5.67
CA ALA A 18 3.96 3.04 6.59
C ALA A 18 5.01 2.07 6.06
N LYS A 19 4.58 0.90 5.56
CA LYS A 19 5.47 -0.13 4.99
C LYS A 19 6.29 0.43 3.84
N TYR A 20 5.62 1.02 2.84
CA TYR A 20 6.30 1.48 1.63
C TYR A 20 7.10 2.77 1.85
N SER A 21 6.67 3.64 2.75
CA SER A 21 7.46 4.80 3.16
C SER A 21 8.78 4.39 3.81
N ALA A 22 8.77 3.36 4.67
CA ALA A 22 9.98 2.84 5.29
C ALA A 22 10.97 2.29 4.25
N ILE A 23 10.46 1.64 3.20
CA ILE A 23 11.29 1.14 2.09
C ILE A 23 11.88 2.30 1.26
N LEU A 24 11.13 3.38 1.06
CA LEU A 24 11.57 4.55 0.28
C LEU A 24 12.55 5.46 1.03
N GLU A 25 12.61 5.37 2.36
CA GLU A 25 13.43 6.22 3.21
C GLU A 25 14.93 6.29 2.81
N PRO A 26 15.61 5.19 2.43
CA PRO A 26 17.01 5.26 1.99
C PRO A 26 17.20 6.07 0.70
N ILE A 27 16.23 6.04 -0.22
CA ILE A 27 16.26 6.84 -1.45
C ILE A 27 16.05 8.31 -1.10
N ARG A 28 15.08 8.60 -0.23
CA ARG A 28 14.85 9.95 0.26
C ARG A 28 16.11 10.54 0.90
N GLN A 29 16.79 9.80 1.77
CA GLN A 29 18.04 10.24 2.39
C GLN A 29 19.14 10.47 1.37
N ALA A 30 19.27 9.58 0.38
CA ALA A 30 20.23 9.75 -0.70
C ALA A 30 19.94 10.97 -1.59
N LEU A 31 18.67 11.29 -1.83
CA LEU A 31 18.25 12.49 -2.57
C LEU A 31 18.47 13.78 -1.77
N GLN A 32 18.50 13.69 -0.44
CA GLN A 32 18.70 14.82 0.48
C GLN A 32 20.16 14.97 0.94
N SER A 33 21.08 14.14 0.44
CA SER A 33 22.49 14.21 0.81
C SER A 33 23.16 15.44 0.20
N VAL A 34 24.15 15.99 0.91
CA VAL A 34 24.97 17.13 0.42
C VAL A 34 25.78 16.70 -0.82
N GLN A 35 26.27 15.47 -0.83
CA GLN A 35 26.93 14.84 -1.98
C GLN A 35 25.92 13.94 -2.69
N LEU A 36 25.18 14.52 -3.64
CA LEU A 36 24.16 13.81 -4.40
C LEU A 36 24.80 12.97 -5.52
N ASP A 37 24.75 11.64 -5.41
CA ASP A 37 25.07 10.71 -6.49
C ASP A 37 23.79 10.29 -7.23
N MET A 38 23.44 11.03 -8.27
CA MET A 38 22.22 10.80 -9.03
C MET A 38 22.24 9.47 -9.81
N ILE A 39 23.41 8.97 -10.22
CA ILE A 39 23.54 7.69 -10.92
C ILE A 39 23.29 6.54 -9.95
N GLY A 40 23.88 6.62 -8.75
CA GLY A 40 23.64 5.67 -7.67
C GLY A 40 22.17 5.67 -7.22
N VAL A 41 21.55 6.85 -7.12
CA VAL A 41 20.12 6.97 -6.80
C VAL A 41 19.25 6.32 -7.88
N LYS A 42 19.51 6.57 -9.17
CA LYS A 42 18.73 5.94 -10.25
C LYS A 42 18.78 4.42 -10.17
N LYS A 43 19.97 3.83 -10.01
CA LYS A 43 20.12 2.39 -9.83
C LYS A 43 19.34 1.85 -8.62
N ARG A 44 19.32 2.60 -7.52
CA ARG A 44 18.52 2.23 -6.34
C ARG A 44 17.03 2.28 -6.63
N VAL A 45 16.54 3.33 -7.32
CA VAL A 45 15.12 3.44 -7.73
C VAL A 45 14.73 2.28 -8.64
N ASP A 46 15.57 1.91 -9.61
CA ASP A 46 15.31 0.80 -10.53
C ASP A 46 15.15 -0.53 -9.78
N ASN A 47 16.07 -0.83 -8.85
CA ASN A 47 15.98 -2.01 -8.00
C ASN A 47 14.70 -2.02 -7.14
N LEU A 48 14.34 -0.86 -6.60
CA LEU A 48 13.18 -0.70 -5.72
C LEU A 48 11.87 -0.85 -6.50
N THR A 49 11.84 -0.37 -7.75
CA THR A 49 10.73 -0.55 -8.68
C THR A 49 10.57 -2.01 -9.10
N SER A 50 11.67 -2.74 -9.32
CA SER A 50 11.63 -4.20 -9.55
C SER A 50 11.01 -4.91 -8.36
N MET A 51 11.51 -4.64 -7.14
CA MET A 51 10.99 -5.25 -5.93
C MET A 51 9.50 -4.94 -5.69
N PHE A 52 9.03 -3.73 -6.02
CA PHE A 52 7.60 -3.40 -5.95
C PHE A 52 6.76 -4.15 -6.97
N THR A 53 7.30 -4.42 -8.15
CA THR A 53 6.66 -5.29 -9.15
C THR A 53 6.56 -6.72 -8.60
N ASP A 54 7.63 -7.24 -8.01
CA ASP A 54 7.65 -8.57 -7.39
C ASP A 54 6.62 -8.68 -6.24
N HIS A 55 6.45 -7.61 -5.45
CA HIS A 55 5.44 -7.54 -4.40
C HIS A 55 4.00 -7.53 -4.94
N LEU A 56 3.79 -7.03 -6.17
CA LEU A 56 2.48 -7.09 -6.84
C LEU A 56 2.21 -8.47 -7.44
N GLU A 57 3.22 -9.12 -8.02
CA GLU A 57 3.11 -10.50 -8.50
C GLU A 57 2.78 -11.47 -7.36
N ASN A 58 3.30 -11.20 -6.16
CA ASN A 58 3.04 -11.95 -4.93
C ASN A 58 2.06 -11.22 -4.00
N ALA A 59 1.13 -10.43 -4.55
CA ALA A 59 0.26 -9.55 -3.77
C ALA A 59 -0.54 -10.29 -2.69
N ASP A 60 -0.99 -11.52 -2.96
CA ASP A 60 -1.77 -12.31 -2.00
C ASP A 60 -0.98 -12.58 -0.71
N SER A 61 0.24 -13.12 -0.83
CA SER A 61 1.08 -13.45 0.33
C SER A 61 1.65 -12.21 1.02
N ILE A 62 2.14 -11.24 0.24
CA ILE A 62 2.74 -10.01 0.78
C ILE A 62 1.70 -9.18 1.51
N PHE A 63 0.49 -9.06 0.97
CA PHE A 63 -0.59 -8.33 1.63
C PHE A 63 -1.01 -9.01 2.93
N ALA A 64 -1.22 -10.34 2.92
CA ALA A 64 -1.61 -11.09 4.10
C ALA A 64 -0.58 -10.94 5.24
N GLU A 65 0.70 -11.16 4.93
CA GLU A 65 1.78 -11.20 5.92
C GLU A 65 2.14 -9.82 6.47
N TYR A 66 2.33 -8.83 5.59
CA TYR A 66 2.94 -7.56 5.97
C TYR A 66 1.94 -6.42 6.17
N ILE A 67 0.72 -6.52 5.66
CA ILE A 67 -0.27 -5.44 5.73
C ILE A 67 -1.50 -5.87 6.53
N PHE A 68 -2.21 -6.91 6.08
CA PHE A 68 -3.49 -7.30 6.66
C PHE A 68 -3.36 -7.88 8.07
N GLY A 69 -2.42 -8.79 8.32
CA GLY A 69 -2.17 -9.35 9.65
C GLY A 69 -1.84 -8.28 10.71
N PRO A 70 -0.87 -7.38 10.48
CA PRO A 70 -0.57 -6.27 11.39
C PRO A 70 -1.74 -5.29 11.56
N ALA A 71 -2.46 -5.00 10.47
CA ALA A 71 -3.64 -4.13 10.52
C ALA A 71 -4.77 -4.75 11.35
N LEU A 72 -4.97 -6.07 11.27
CA LEU A 72 -5.96 -6.78 12.08
C LEU A 72 -5.68 -6.61 13.57
N LYS A 73 -4.42 -6.82 13.98
CA LYS A 73 -3.99 -6.63 15.38
C LYS A 73 -4.22 -5.19 15.85
N THR A 74 -3.83 -4.21 15.03
CA THR A 74 -4.05 -2.79 15.36
C THR A 74 -5.55 -2.46 15.45
N ALA A 75 -6.38 -3.07 14.59
CA ALA A 75 -7.82 -2.88 14.62
C ALA A 75 -8.44 -3.49 15.89
N GLU A 76 -7.98 -4.67 16.32
CA GLU A 76 -8.39 -5.30 17.59
C GLU A 76 -8.02 -4.42 18.78
N ASP A 77 -6.80 -3.88 18.83
CA ASP A 77 -6.34 -2.97 19.89
C ASP A 77 -7.17 -1.67 19.97
N MET A 78 -7.72 -1.23 18.83
CA MET A 78 -8.50 0.00 18.70
C MET A 78 -10.02 -0.25 18.74
N ASP A 79 -10.48 -1.48 18.96
CA ASP A 79 -11.89 -1.90 18.90
C ASP A 79 -12.57 -1.52 17.56
N VAL A 80 -11.83 -1.66 16.46
CA VAL A 80 -12.27 -1.41 15.08
C VAL A 80 -12.61 -2.73 14.40
N THR A 81 -13.84 -2.85 13.89
CA THR A 81 -14.24 -4.03 13.12
C THR A 81 -13.67 -3.99 11.70
N MET A 82 -12.89 -5.02 11.33
CA MET A 82 -12.33 -5.23 9.99
C MET A 82 -13.37 -5.80 9.02
N ALA A 83 -14.44 -5.04 8.76
CA ALA A 83 -15.54 -5.43 7.89
C ALA A 83 -15.52 -4.68 6.56
N ILE A 84 -15.94 -5.36 5.49
CA ILE A 84 -16.14 -4.74 4.18
C ILE A 84 -17.19 -3.62 4.32
N PRO A 85 -16.91 -2.39 3.84
CA PRO A 85 -17.90 -1.32 3.82
C PRO A 85 -19.15 -1.72 3.05
N ARG A 86 -20.30 -1.12 3.37
CA ARG A 86 -21.56 -1.42 2.67
C ARG A 86 -21.41 -1.20 1.16
N GLN A 87 -21.57 -2.28 0.40
CA GLN A 87 -21.55 -2.24 -1.07
C GLN A 87 -22.96 -2.08 -1.64
N CYS A 88 -23.08 -1.39 -2.78
CA CYS A 88 -24.32 -1.33 -3.55
C CYS A 88 -24.44 -2.59 -4.43
N GLY A 89 -25.64 -3.16 -4.54
CA GLY A 89 -25.89 -4.39 -5.30
C GLY A 89 -25.50 -4.32 -6.79
N ARG A 90 -25.39 -3.11 -7.35
CA ARG A 90 -24.85 -2.87 -8.70
C ARG A 90 -23.99 -1.60 -8.69
N GLN A 91 -22.75 -1.72 -9.15
CA GLN A 91 -21.90 -0.58 -9.53
C GLN A 91 -21.64 -0.65 -11.04
N VAL A 92 -21.68 0.51 -11.71
CA VAL A 92 -21.51 0.59 -13.18
C VAL A 92 -20.06 0.88 -13.56
N HIS A 93 -19.34 1.63 -12.72
CA HIS A 93 -18.00 2.14 -13.03
C HIS A 93 -16.87 1.49 -12.23
N ARG A 94 -17.18 0.64 -11.26
CA ARG A 94 -16.20 -0.11 -10.46
C ARG A 94 -16.63 -1.56 -10.34
N ALA A 95 -15.65 -2.45 -10.32
CA ALA A 95 -15.88 -3.85 -10.03
C ALA A 95 -16.36 -3.99 -8.58
N ASN A 96 -17.44 -4.74 -8.38
CA ASN A 96 -17.82 -5.18 -7.04
C ASN A 96 -16.86 -6.29 -6.64
N VAL A 97 -15.82 -5.93 -5.88
CA VAL A 97 -14.90 -6.89 -5.28
C VAL A 97 -15.67 -7.62 -4.18
N GLY A 98 -16.14 -8.82 -4.49
CA GLY A 98 -16.66 -9.77 -3.50
C GLY A 98 -15.53 -10.51 -2.80
N GLY A 99 -15.88 -11.35 -1.82
CA GLY A 99 -14.92 -12.19 -1.11
C GLY A 99 -14.73 -11.80 0.35
N THR A 100 -13.59 -12.18 0.92
CA THR A 100 -13.22 -11.86 2.30
C THR A 100 -12.85 -10.38 2.46
N SER A 101 -12.82 -9.88 3.69
CA SER A 101 -12.34 -8.52 3.99
C SER A 101 -10.91 -8.30 3.47
N GLU A 102 -10.07 -9.32 3.54
CA GLU A 102 -8.70 -9.28 3.04
C GLU A 102 -8.66 -9.07 1.53
N GLU A 103 -9.39 -9.90 0.77
CA GLU A 103 -9.47 -9.80 -0.70
C GLU A 103 -10.02 -8.43 -1.14
N TYR A 104 -11.05 -7.94 -0.44
CA TYR A 104 -11.61 -6.63 -0.69
C TYR A 104 -10.56 -5.52 -0.53
N TYR A 105 -9.85 -5.47 0.60
CA TYR A 105 -8.87 -4.42 0.85
C TYR A 105 -7.63 -4.55 -0.03
N ARG A 106 -7.23 -5.78 -0.37
CA ARG A 106 -6.15 -6.03 -1.32
C ARG A 106 -6.45 -5.41 -2.68
N GLY A 107 -7.62 -5.72 -3.24
CA GLY A 107 -8.01 -5.24 -4.57
C GLY A 107 -8.39 -3.76 -4.63
N THR A 108 -8.94 -3.20 -3.54
CA THR A 108 -9.44 -1.81 -3.55
C THR A 108 -8.45 -0.78 -3.04
N ILE A 109 -7.46 -1.18 -2.22
CA ILE A 109 -6.50 -0.28 -1.60
C ILE A 109 -5.07 -0.67 -1.95
N TYR A 110 -4.65 -1.90 -1.68
CA TYR A 110 -3.25 -2.29 -1.80
C TYR A 110 -2.74 -2.23 -3.24
N ILE A 111 -3.40 -2.94 -4.16
CA ILE A 111 -2.98 -3.00 -5.57
C ILE A 111 -3.01 -1.59 -6.21
N PRO A 112 -4.12 -0.80 -6.11
CA PRO A 112 -4.14 0.53 -6.72
C PRO A 112 -3.09 1.49 -6.15
N CYS A 113 -2.81 1.40 -4.83
CA CYS A 113 -1.78 2.23 -4.21
C CYS A 113 -0.39 1.89 -4.72
N MET A 114 -0.09 0.59 -4.88
CA MET A 114 1.19 0.11 -5.38
C MET A 114 1.40 0.46 -6.85
N ASP A 115 0.39 0.25 -7.70
CA ASP A 115 0.42 0.63 -9.11
C ASP A 115 0.71 2.14 -9.25
N SER A 116 0.00 2.97 -8.48
CA SER A 116 0.21 4.42 -8.50
C SER A 116 1.62 4.81 -8.07
N LEU A 117 2.19 4.11 -7.09
CA LEU A 117 3.52 4.39 -6.57
C LEU A 117 4.60 3.99 -7.60
N ILE A 118 4.49 2.80 -8.18
CA ILE A 118 5.37 2.32 -9.27
C ILE A 118 5.32 3.28 -10.46
N GLN A 119 4.11 3.67 -10.89
CA GLN A 119 3.94 4.62 -11.98
C GLN A 119 4.58 5.97 -11.65
N SER A 120 4.43 6.46 -10.41
CA SER A 120 5.03 7.73 -10.01
C SER A 120 6.56 7.67 -10.02
N LEU A 121 7.16 6.60 -9.49
CA LEU A 121 8.61 6.39 -9.53
C LEU A 121 9.11 6.31 -10.97
N GLY A 122 8.45 5.51 -11.81
CA GLY A 122 8.80 5.38 -13.23
C GLY A 122 8.74 6.72 -13.96
N SER A 123 7.71 7.53 -13.74
CA SER A 123 7.56 8.85 -14.38
C SER A 123 8.60 9.90 -13.93
N ARG A 124 9.13 9.78 -12.71
CA ARG A 124 10.03 10.78 -12.11
C ARG A 124 11.50 10.49 -12.38
N PHE A 125 11.86 9.23 -12.59
CA PHE A 125 13.24 8.78 -12.74
C PHE A 125 13.56 8.14 -14.10
N SER A 126 12.61 8.15 -15.05
CA SER A 126 12.81 7.71 -16.44
C SER A 126 13.98 8.42 -17.10
#